data_AF-A0A2G2HJ78-F1
#
_entry.id   AF-A0A2G2HJ78-F1
#
_cell.length_a   1.000
_cell.length_b   1.000
_cell.length_c   1.000
_cell.angle_alpha   90.00
_cell.angle_beta   90.00
_cell.angle_gamma   90.00
#
_symmetry.space_group_name_H-M   'P 1'
#
loop_
_entity.id
_entity.type
_entity.pdbx_description
1 polymer ?
#
loop_
_entity_poly.entity_id
_entity_poly.type
_entity_poly.pdbx_seq_one_letter_code
_entity_poly.pdbx_strand_id
1 'polypeptide(L)'
;MIKKLVIALLLVSFSANAQDTLRVKLEPIEGFKWMMLYKINGAKQQYVSNANLENEEFKLPIPENFSPGTYRAFYDMDNGGYLDFLYNKESISVTFNPNLPDETAHFSTSEENKIYQSYLIAINHQQSKIDSLQATYFSAEDKTTFVKPYSKKLKELNSLQDYFEKESEGKLAQEFIKITRKHNSPKLHETPAAYLESLESHFFDYIDFDNKTLLNSSIFIDKAIEYIFFINGSEDSKIQNELRQKAINDVMQQVGENHLVKSEILSALLYALAGQEELEMVDFVKNKHYDLLPTEHKDSKFIANIDTMLSVAIGRVAPEITWEEGDKTMNLSDLDEDKKYIVTFWSTTCSHCLKEIPELYEFTKEMDSVKVIAVALEDDKFGFNHHTDMMGNWINVLGLNKWENKIARSYEVHSTPSYFVLDKDKKILSKPEQLADLLAILGKE
;
A
#
# COMPACT_ATOMS: atom_id res chain seq x y z
N MET A 1 27.75 -33.97 62.88
CA MET A 1 28.08 -33.96 61.43
C MET A 1 26.86 -33.57 60.57
N ILE A 2 26.19 -32.45 60.87
CA ILE A 2 24.98 -31.99 60.14
C ILE A 2 25.05 -30.46 59.97
N LYS A 3 26.15 -29.95 59.42
CA LYS A 3 26.28 -28.51 59.09
C LYS A 3 27.01 -28.22 57.77
N LYS A 4 27.30 -29.25 56.96
CA LYS A 4 28.02 -29.09 55.68
C LYS A 4 27.24 -29.56 54.45
N LEU A 5 25.94 -29.79 54.55
CA LEU A 5 25.12 -30.31 53.44
C LEU A 5 23.96 -29.41 53.01
N VAL A 6 23.95 -28.13 53.40
CA VAL A 6 22.85 -27.19 53.05
C VAL A 6 23.32 -26.09 52.08
N ILE A 7 24.63 -25.96 51.80
CA ILE A 7 25.17 -24.92 50.90
C ILE A 7 25.36 -25.43 49.46
N ALA A 8 24.99 -26.68 49.16
CA ALA A 8 25.10 -27.25 47.81
C ALA A 8 23.81 -27.17 46.96
N LEU A 9 22.74 -26.53 47.46
CA LEU A 9 21.40 -26.52 46.83
C LEU A 9 20.90 -25.12 46.40
N LEU A 10 21.76 -24.11 46.39
CA LEU A 10 21.42 -22.71 46.02
C LEU A 10 22.19 -22.19 44.78
N LEU A 11 22.55 -23.08 43.85
CA LEU A 11 23.06 -22.71 42.51
C LEU A 11 22.18 -23.33 41.41
N VAL A 12 20.87 -23.35 41.62
CA VAL A 12 19.94 -23.39 40.49
C VAL A 12 19.82 -21.94 40.02
N SER A 13 20.67 -21.56 39.07
CA SER A 13 20.46 -20.36 38.28
C SER A 13 19.07 -20.47 37.66
N PHE A 14 18.09 -19.76 38.22
CA PHE A 14 16.84 -19.51 37.53
C PHE A 14 17.18 -18.65 36.31
N SER A 15 17.49 -19.29 35.20
CA SER A 15 17.36 -18.68 33.88
C SER A 15 15.86 -18.50 33.67
N ALA A 16 15.30 -17.43 34.24
CA ALA A 16 14.03 -16.92 33.76
C ALA A 16 14.31 -16.46 32.32
N ASN A 17 13.95 -17.29 31.34
CA ASN A 17 13.89 -16.83 29.96
C ASN A 17 12.79 -15.78 29.91
N ALA A 18 13.18 -14.52 30.08
CA ALA A 18 12.28 -13.41 29.90
C ALA A 18 11.90 -13.38 28.43
N GLN A 19 10.61 -13.53 28.14
CA GLN A 19 10.10 -13.39 26.79
C GLN A 19 10.45 -12.00 26.27
N ASP A 20 11.03 -11.93 25.07
CA ASP A 20 11.34 -10.65 24.44
C ASP A 20 10.09 -9.78 24.33
N THR A 21 10.26 -8.49 24.52
CA THR A 21 9.15 -7.54 24.51
C THR A 21 9.55 -6.30 23.71
N LEU A 22 8.64 -5.86 22.83
CA LEU A 22 8.66 -4.52 22.25
C LEU A 22 7.90 -3.57 23.18
N ARG A 23 8.56 -2.49 23.59
CA ARG A 23 7.99 -1.38 24.37
C ARG A 23 7.93 -0.15 23.49
N VAL A 24 6.75 0.43 23.34
CA VAL A 24 6.53 1.61 22.49
C VAL A 24 5.89 2.73 23.27
N LYS A 25 6.45 3.94 23.13
CA LYS A 25 5.84 5.19 23.58
C LYS A 25 5.62 6.12 22.39
N LEU A 26 4.42 6.67 22.26
CA LEU A 26 4.09 7.64 21.22
C LEU A 26 4.07 9.04 21.83
N GLU A 27 4.63 10.01 21.12
CA GLU A 27 4.68 11.42 21.55
C GLU A 27 4.26 12.34 20.37
N PRO A 28 3.01 12.82 20.31
CA PRO A 28 1.90 12.64 21.27
C PRO A 28 1.27 11.23 21.28
N ILE A 29 0.60 10.88 22.39
CA ILE A 29 -0.08 9.57 22.59
C ILE A 29 -1.59 9.63 22.34
N GLU A 30 -2.16 10.84 22.25
CA GLU A 30 -3.60 11.05 22.14
C GLU A 30 -4.20 10.35 20.92
N GLY A 31 -5.29 9.60 21.16
CA GLY A 31 -6.03 8.89 20.11
C GLY A 31 -5.63 7.42 19.93
N PHE A 32 -4.44 7.00 20.39
CA PHE A 32 -3.95 5.64 20.21
C PHE A 32 -4.29 4.77 21.42
N LYS A 33 -5.03 3.67 21.22
CA LYS A 33 -5.52 2.80 22.31
C LYS A 33 -4.97 1.38 22.28
N TRP A 34 -4.55 0.93 21.11
CA TRP A 34 -4.06 -0.41 20.87
C TRP A 34 -2.90 -0.36 19.88
N MET A 35 -2.10 -1.41 19.86
CA MET A 35 -1.03 -1.61 18.90
C MET A 35 -0.96 -3.08 18.52
N MET A 36 -0.65 -3.36 17.25
CA MET A 36 -0.44 -4.71 16.74
C MET A 36 0.98 -4.88 16.23
N LEU A 37 1.55 -6.06 16.47
CA LEU A 37 2.88 -6.43 16.03
C LEU A 37 2.79 -7.50 14.94
N TYR A 38 3.50 -7.26 13.84
CA TYR A 38 3.64 -8.19 12.73
C TYR A 38 5.11 -8.44 12.41
N LYS A 39 5.44 -9.66 11.98
CA LYS A 39 6.70 -9.96 11.30
C LYS A 39 6.49 -9.77 9.80
N ILE A 40 7.43 -9.11 9.14
CA ILE A 40 7.42 -8.89 7.70
C ILE A 40 8.17 -10.01 6.99
N ASN A 41 7.57 -10.58 5.95
CA ASN A 41 8.16 -11.58 5.07
C ASN A 41 7.83 -11.17 3.63
N GLY A 42 8.68 -10.33 3.03
CA GLY A 42 8.39 -9.72 1.73
C GLY A 42 7.08 -8.94 1.76
N ALA A 43 6.15 -9.31 0.87
CA ALA A 43 4.81 -8.71 0.79
C ALA A 43 3.84 -9.20 1.87
N LYS A 44 4.20 -10.25 2.64
CA LYS A 44 3.31 -10.87 3.62
C LYS A 44 3.62 -10.37 5.03
N GLN A 45 2.55 -10.26 5.82
CA GLN A 45 2.64 -9.93 7.23
C GLN A 45 2.16 -11.12 8.06
N GLN A 46 2.95 -11.52 9.04
CA GLN A 46 2.60 -12.57 9.98
C GLN A 46 2.29 -11.94 11.34
N TYR A 47 1.06 -12.11 11.80
CA TYR A 47 0.65 -11.64 13.12
C TYR A 47 1.54 -12.25 14.23
N VAL A 48 1.99 -11.40 15.16
CA VAL A 48 2.84 -11.78 16.30
C VAL A 48 2.06 -11.64 17.61
N SER A 49 1.61 -10.42 17.92
CA SER A 49 0.94 -10.08 19.17
C SER A 49 0.22 -8.73 19.07
N ASN A 50 -0.50 -8.36 20.12
CA ASN A 50 -1.13 -7.05 20.27
C ASN A 50 -1.00 -6.58 21.72
N ALA A 51 -1.18 -5.29 21.96
CA ALA A 51 -1.28 -4.71 23.30
C ALA A 51 -2.24 -3.53 23.34
N ASN A 52 -2.88 -3.33 24.48
CA ASN A 52 -3.57 -2.08 24.80
C ASN A 52 -2.60 -1.10 25.47
N LEU A 53 -2.94 0.19 25.45
CA LEU A 53 -2.18 1.22 26.13
C LEU A 53 -2.22 1.02 27.66
N GLU A 54 -1.05 0.93 28.30
CA GLU A 54 -0.93 0.81 29.76
C GLU A 54 0.19 1.72 30.28
N ASN A 55 -0.16 2.67 31.17
CA ASN A 55 0.80 3.64 31.73
C ASN A 55 1.62 4.37 30.63
N GLU A 56 0.93 4.88 29.62
CA GLU A 56 1.52 5.62 28.48
C GLU A 56 2.51 4.79 27.63
N GLU A 57 2.47 3.45 27.74
CA GLU A 57 3.34 2.54 27.00
C GLU A 57 2.54 1.35 26.44
N PHE A 58 2.89 0.92 25.23
CA PHE A 58 2.46 -0.36 24.67
C PHE A 58 3.54 -1.41 24.92
N LYS A 59 3.15 -2.60 25.38
CA LYS A 59 4.07 -3.71 25.67
C LYS A 59 3.66 -4.95 24.88
N LEU A 60 4.29 -5.15 23.73
CA LEU A 60 3.97 -6.23 22.80
C LEU A 60 4.96 -7.39 23.01
N PRO A 61 4.51 -8.54 23.52
CA PRO A 61 5.38 -9.70 23.70
C PRO A 61 5.77 -10.31 22.35
N ILE A 62 7.01 -10.75 22.21
CA ILE A 62 7.54 -11.45 21.03
C ILE A 62 7.81 -12.90 21.43
N PRO A 63 7.01 -13.88 20.97
CA PRO A 63 7.23 -15.28 21.32
C PRO A 63 8.56 -15.83 20.80
N GLU A 64 9.19 -16.75 21.54
CA GLU A 64 10.54 -17.27 21.24
C GLU A 64 10.67 -17.95 19.86
N ASN A 65 9.58 -18.41 19.25
CA ASN A 65 9.59 -19.06 17.94
C ASN A 65 9.74 -18.08 16.76
N PHE A 66 9.62 -16.77 16.99
CA PHE A 66 9.71 -15.75 15.94
C PHE A 66 11.16 -15.44 15.56
N SER A 67 11.54 -15.60 14.29
CA SER A 67 12.94 -15.45 13.86
C SER A 67 13.38 -13.97 13.77
N PRO A 68 14.70 -13.69 13.73
CA PRO A 68 15.19 -12.39 13.34
C PRO A 68 14.65 -11.91 12.00
N GLY A 69 14.59 -10.59 11.81
CA GLY A 69 14.09 -9.94 10.59
C GLY A 69 13.46 -8.58 10.89
N THR A 70 12.68 -8.09 9.95
CA THR A 70 11.92 -6.84 10.10
C THR A 70 10.55 -7.11 10.69
N TYR A 71 10.15 -6.25 11.62
CA TYR A 71 8.86 -6.28 12.29
C TYR A 71 8.21 -4.91 12.19
N ARG A 72 6.88 -4.91 12.22
CA ARG A 72 6.05 -3.74 12.07
C ARG A 72 5.14 -3.56 13.26
N ALA A 73 5.25 -2.41 13.92
CA ALA A 73 4.34 -1.97 14.97
C ALA A 73 3.26 -1.07 14.35
N PHE A 74 2.07 -1.61 14.10
CA PHE A 74 0.91 -0.86 13.60
C PHE A 74 0.13 -0.23 14.75
N TYR A 75 -0.12 1.07 14.65
CA TYR A 75 -0.90 1.85 15.62
C TYR A 75 -2.09 2.59 15.01
N ASP A 76 -2.17 2.67 13.67
CA ASP A 76 -3.30 3.23 12.95
C ASP A 76 -3.55 2.43 11.65
N MET A 77 -4.64 1.69 11.59
CA MET A 77 -4.97 0.86 10.41
C MET A 77 -5.71 1.66 9.34
N ASP A 78 -6.42 2.72 9.74
CA ASP A 78 -7.24 3.51 8.82
C ASP A 78 -6.35 4.42 7.97
N ASN A 79 -5.28 4.97 8.58
CA ASN A 79 -4.32 5.84 7.90
C ASN A 79 -2.97 5.16 7.60
N GLY A 80 -2.84 3.86 7.91
CA GLY A 80 -1.60 3.12 7.68
C GLY A 80 -0.41 3.58 8.54
N GLY A 81 -0.66 4.03 9.77
CA GLY A 81 0.38 4.41 10.72
C GLY A 81 1.09 3.21 11.33
N TYR A 82 2.38 3.09 11.05
CA TYR A 82 3.25 2.05 11.58
C TYR A 82 4.70 2.53 11.77
N LEU A 83 5.48 1.74 12.52
CA LEU A 83 6.94 1.83 12.55
C LEU A 83 7.53 0.45 12.24
N ASP A 84 8.45 0.38 11.28
CA ASP A 84 9.26 -0.80 11.02
C ASP A 84 10.56 -0.78 11.82
N PHE A 85 10.99 -1.94 12.31
CA PHE A 85 12.21 -2.09 13.09
C PHE A 85 12.84 -3.47 12.91
N LEU A 86 14.12 -3.58 13.24
CA LEU A 86 14.88 -4.83 13.20
C LEU A 86 14.71 -5.58 14.52
N TYR A 87 14.38 -6.87 14.46
CA TYR A 87 14.40 -7.75 15.63
C TYR A 87 15.47 -8.83 15.42
N ASN A 88 16.32 -9.02 16.42
CA ASN A 88 17.46 -9.93 16.40
C ASN A 88 17.56 -10.77 17.70
N LYS A 89 16.41 -11.11 18.30
CA LYS A 89 16.32 -11.82 19.60
C LYS A 89 16.73 -11.00 20.81
N GLU A 90 16.34 -9.73 20.81
CA GLU A 90 16.49 -8.85 21.98
C GLU A 90 15.22 -8.03 22.22
N SER A 91 15.03 -7.59 23.46
CA SER A 91 13.93 -6.69 23.82
C SER A 91 14.20 -5.25 23.36
N ILE A 92 13.17 -4.60 22.84
CA ILE A 92 13.26 -3.31 22.14
C ILE A 92 12.40 -2.29 22.88
N SER A 93 12.93 -1.09 23.07
CA SER A 93 12.22 0.04 23.67
C SER A 93 12.42 1.26 22.78
N VAL A 94 11.33 1.79 22.23
CA VAL A 94 11.34 2.89 21.28
C VAL A 94 10.32 3.96 21.65
N THR A 95 10.70 5.22 21.46
CA THR A 95 9.81 6.39 21.53
C THR A 95 9.79 7.07 20.18
N PHE A 96 8.63 7.50 19.68
CA PHE A 96 8.54 8.26 18.43
C PHE A 96 7.26 9.11 18.34
N ASN A 97 7.26 10.07 17.43
CA ASN A 97 6.09 10.84 17.04
C ASN A 97 5.29 10.07 15.97
N PRO A 98 4.01 9.76 16.20
CA PRO A 98 3.22 8.96 15.27
C PRO A 98 2.95 9.65 13.91
N ASN A 99 3.20 10.95 13.80
CA ASN A 99 3.10 11.67 12.52
C ASN A 99 4.39 11.59 11.68
N LEU A 100 5.51 11.25 12.31
CA LEU A 100 6.86 11.20 11.72
C LEU A 100 7.65 10.02 12.32
N PRO A 101 7.12 8.78 12.24
CA PRO A 101 7.65 7.65 12.99
C PRO A 101 9.11 7.36 12.63
N ASP A 102 9.43 7.32 11.34
CA ASP A 102 10.77 7.00 10.85
C ASP A 102 11.79 8.10 11.17
N GLU A 103 11.41 9.39 11.15
CA GLU A 103 12.36 10.47 11.47
C GLU A 103 12.60 10.65 12.97
N THR A 104 11.63 10.29 13.81
CA THR A 104 11.64 10.59 15.25
C THR A 104 11.87 9.37 16.13
N ALA A 105 11.95 8.17 15.55
CA ALA A 105 12.26 6.95 16.28
C ALA A 105 13.54 7.07 17.10
N HIS A 106 13.39 6.93 18.42
CA HIS A 106 14.47 6.90 19.38
C HIS A 106 14.46 5.55 20.12
N PHE A 107 15.35 4.67 19.71
CA PHE A 107 15.56 3.38 20.35
C PHE A 107 16.43 3.53 21.59
N SER A 108 15.87 3.27 22.78
CA SER A 108 16.60 3.29 24.06
C SER A 108 17.27 1.95 24.38
N THR A 109 16.74 0.84 23.85
CA THR A 109 17.40 -0.46 23.77
C THR A 109 17.51 -0.89 22.30
N SER A 110 18.10 -2.06 22.03
CA SER A 110 18.50 -2.55 20.71
C SER A 110 19.65 -1.81 20.05
N GLU A 111 20.80 -2.48 19.97
CA GLU A 111 22.00 -1.91 19.36
C GLU A 111 21.83 -1.72 17.85
N GLU A 112 21.22 -2.69 17.18
CA GLU A 112 21.08 -2.68 15.73
C GLU A 112 20.15 -1.56 15.23
N ASN A 113 19.01 -1.38 15.88
CA ASN A 113 18.10 -0.29 15.53
C ASN A 113 18.72 1.08 15.81
N LYS A 114 19.49 1.24 16.89
CA LYS A 114 20.22 2.49 17.17
C LYS A 114 21.23 2.80 16.07
N ILE A 115 22.01 1.80 15.63
CA ILE A 115 22.99 1.96 14.56
C ILE A 115 22.26 2.33 13.26
N TYR A 116 21.23 1.58 12.88
CA TYR A 116 20.51 1.80 11.64
C TYR A 116 19.80 3.15 11.59
N GLN A 117 19.12 3.54 12.68
CA GLN A 117 18.47 4.85 12.78
C GLN A 117 19.50 6.00 12.70
N SER A 118 20.63 5.86 13.40
CA SER A 118 21.71 6.85 13.34
C SER A 118 22.30 6.96 11.93
N TYR A 119 22.42 5.84 11.22
CA TYR A 119 22.83 5.79 9.83
C TYR A 119 21.86 6.56 8.94
N LEU A 120 20.56 6.23 8.97
CA LEU A 120 19.54 6.86 8.13
C LEU A 120 19.51 8.39 8.30
N ILE A 121 19.51 8.87 9.55
CA ILE A 121 19.53 10.31 9.85
C ILE A 121 20.81 10.96 9.29
N ALA A 122 21.98 10.37 9.57
CA ALA A 122 23.26 10.98 9.21
C ALA A 122 23.51 10.95 7.69
N ILE A 123 23.21 9.81 7.04
CA ILE A 123 23.44 9.62 5.61
C ILE A 123 22.49 10.50 4.79
N ASN A 124 21.21 10.60 5.14
CA ASN A 124 20.25 11.46 4.44
C ASN A 124 20.59 12.95 4.61
N HIS A 125 21.01 13.35 5.81
CA HIS A 125 21.47 14.73 6.03
C HIS A 125 22.70 15.07 5.19
N GLN A 126 23.63 14.14 4.99
CA GLN A 126 24.80 14.38 4.17
C GLN A 126 24.50 14.29 2.66
N GLN A 127 23.63 13.35 2.24
CA GLN A 127 23.18 13.20 0.87
C GLN A 127 22.46 14.45 0.38
N SER A 128 21.56 15.05 1.19
CA SER A 128 20.85 16.28 0.81
C SER A 128 21.78 17.46 0.50
N LYS A 129 22.97 17.52 1.11
CA LYS A 129 23.98 18.53 0.78
C LYS A 129 24.60 18.30 -0.59
N ILE A 130 24.82 17.04 -0.97
CA ILE A 130 25.33 16.66 -2.30
C ILE A 130 24.28 16.96 -3.36
N ASP A 131 23.03 16.55 -3.11
CA ASP A 131 21.91 16.77 -4.02
C ASP A 131 21.66 18.27 -4.23
N SER A 132 21.70 19.06 -3.14
CA SER A 132 21.56 20.52 -3.21
C SER A 132 22.67 21.18 -4.03
N LEU A 133 23.93 20.71 -3.89
CA LEU A 133 25.04 21.21 -4.71
C LEU A 133 24.85 20.86 -6.19
N GLN A 134 24.45 19.63 -6.51
CA GLN A 134 24.18 19.20 -7.89
C GLN A 134 23.00 19.96 -8.51
N ALA A 135 21.92 20.15 -7.77
CA ALA A 135 20.75 20.89 -8.23
C ALA A 135 21.08 22.36 -8.51
N THR A 136 21.78 23.03 -7.59
CA THR A 136 22.18 24.43 -7.75
C THR A 136 23.19 24.63 -8.87
N TYR A 137 24.04 23.63 -9.11
CA TYR A 137 25.05 23.65 -10.17
C TYR A 137 24.44 23.78 -11.59
N PHE A 138 23.23 23.24 -11.81
CA PHE A 138 22.60 23.29 -13.13
C PHE A 138 22.28 24.71 -13.61
N SER A 139 21.95 25.61 -12.69
CA SER A 139 21.57 27.00 -12.99
C SER A 139 22.63 28.03 -12.61
N ALA A 140 23.80 27.60 -12.13
CA ALA A 140 24.84 28.50 -11.68
C ALA A 140 25.58 29.18 -12.85
N GLU A 141 25.80 30.50 -12.74
CA GLU A 141 26.61 31.25 -13.71
C GLU A 141 28.10 30.85 -13.62
N ASP A 142 28.65 30.74 -12.41
CA ASP A 142 30.01 30.25 -12.17
C ASP A 142 29.99 28.85 -11.53
N LYS A 143 30.01 27.85 -12.41
CA LYS A 143 30.07 26.43 -12.08
C LYS A 143 31.36 25.99 -11.36
N THR A 144 32.45 26.75 -11.47
CA THR A 144 33.77 26.33 -10.91
C THR A 144 33.77 26.32 -9.38
N THR A 145 32.91 27.14 -8.77
CA THR A 145 32.79 27.27 -7.31
C THR A 145 32.24 26.01 -6.63
N PHE A 146 31.58 25.11 -7.36
CA PHE A 146 30.91 23.92 -6.82
C PHE A 146 31.79 22.68 -6.76
N VAL A 147 32.83 22.58 -7.59
CA VAL A 147 33.64 21.36 -7.75
C VAL A 147 34.32 20.95 -6.44
N LYS A 148 34.95 21.91 -5.73
CA LYS A 148 35.63 21.64 -4.45
C LYS A 148 34.63 21.31 -3.32
N PRO A 149 33.56 22.10 -3.09
CA PRO A 149 32.52 21.73 -2.13
C PRO A 149 31.92 20.35 -2.38
N TYR A 150 31.57 20.03 -3.63
CA TYR A 150 31.00 18.74 -3.99
C TYR A 150 31.95 17.58 -3.66
N SER A 151 33.20 17.65 -4.14
CA SER A 151 34.20 16.61 -3.87
C SER A 151 34.44 16.41 -2.36
N LYS A 152 34.45 17.50 -1.59
CA LYS A 152 34.55 17.42 -0.12
C LYS A 152 33.34 16.72 0.50
N LYS A 153 32.12 17.11 0.12
CA LYS A 153 30.88 16.53 0.64
C LYS A 153 30.71 15.06 0.26
N LEU A 154 31.10 14.69 -0.95
CA LEU A 154 31.15 13.31 -1.40
C LEU A 154 32.12 12.46 -0.58
N LYS A 155 33.33 12.98 -0.30
CA LYS A 155 34.28 12.27 0.57
C LYS A 155 33.73 12.07 1.98
N GLU A 156 33.10 13.09 2.56
CA GLU A 156 32.43 13.00 3.86
C GLU A 156 31.31 11.96 3.86
N LEU A 157 30.47 11.91 2.81
CA LEU A 157 29.42 10.90 2.66
C LEU A 157 30.00 9.48 2.60
N ASN A 158 31.00 9.26 1.75
CA ASN A 158 31.62 7.95 1.59
C ASN A 158 32.28 7.48 2.90
N SER A 159 32.99 8.36 3.61
CA SER A 159 33.56 8.02 4.92
C SER A 159 32.49 7.71 5.96
N LEU A 160 31.32 8.35 5.89
CA LEU A 160 30.19 8.06 6.77
C LEU A 160 29.56 6.70 6.46
N GLN A 161 29.39 6.38 5.18
CA GLN A 161 28.95 5.05 4.73
C GLN A 161 29.91 3.96 5.21
N ASP A 162 31.21 4.12 4.97
CA ASP A 162 32.25 3.16 5.40
C ASP A 162 32.27 2.96 6.91
N TYR A 163 32.05 4.04 7.68
CA TYR A 163 31.95 3.97 9.14
C TYR A 163 30.79 3.08 9.58
N PHE A 164 29.58 3.30 9.04
CA PHE A 164 28.40 2.53 9.44
C PHE A 164 28.43 1.09 8.93
N GLU A 165 28.97 0.83 7.74
CA GLU A 165 29.18 -0.55 7.24
C GLU A 165 30.13 -1.34 8.15
N LYS A 166 31.14 -0.68 8.73
CA LYS A 166 32.07 -1.29 9.70
C LYS A 166 31.43 -1.43 11.09
N GLU A 167 30.74 -0.42 11.57
CA GLU A 167 30.11 -0.43 12.90
C GLU A 167 29.00 -1.49 13.00
N SER A 168 28.35 -1.77 11.88
CA SER A 168 27.32 -2.81 11.77
C SER A 168 27.86 -4.21 11.44
N GLU A 169 29.17 -4.41 11.33
CA GLU A 169 29.74 -5.68 10.86
C GLU A 169 29.23 -6.90 11.67
N GLY A 170 28.65 -7.88 10.96
CA GLY A 170 28.10 -9.11 11.54
C GLY A 170 26.68 -8.96 12.12
N LYS A 171 26.05 -7.79 11.99
CA LYS A 171 24.69 -7.49 12.46
C LYS A 171 23.69 -7.53 11.31
N LEU A 172 22.41 -7.77 11.59
CA LEU A 172 21.33 -7.72 10.60
C LEU A 172 21.25 -6.31 9.95
N ALA A 173 21.46 -5.25 10.73
CA ALA A 173 21.51 -3.86 10.27
C ALA A 173 22.52 -3.61 9.14
N GLN A 174 23.60 -4.40 9.04
CA GLN A 174 24.61 -4.22 7.99
C GLN A 174 24.02 -4.41 6.59
N GLU A 175 23.14 -5.40 6.44
CA GLU A 175 22.53 -5.71 5.15
C GLU A 175 21.60 -4.59 4.70
N PHE A 176 20.89 -3.97 5.65
CA PHE A 176 20.07 -2.78 5.39
C PHE A 176 20.92 -1.55 5.04
N ILE A 177 22.02 -1.32 5.75
CA ILE A 177 22.95 -0.20 5.46
C ILE A 177 23.58 -0.31 4.07
N LYS A 178 23.90 -1.54 3.64
CA LYS A 178 24.48 -1.80 2.31
C LYS A 178 23.46 -1.56 1.21
N ILE A 179 22.25 -2.14 1.30
CA ILE A 179 21.23 -2.02 0.26
C ILE A 179 20.67 -0.59 0.13
N THR A 180 20.74 0.23 1.18
CA THR A 180 20.34 1.64 1.13
C THR A 180 21.41 2.56 0.54
N ARG A 181 22.63 2.07 0.30
CA ARG A 181 23.73 2.86 -0.26
C ARG A 181 23.35 3.40 -1.63
N LYS A 182 23.50 4.72 -1.80
CA LYS A 182 23.26 5.41 -3.08
C LYS A 182 24.57 5.60 -3.84
N HIS A 183 24.54 5.32 -5.15
CA HIS A 183 25.62 5.72 -6.03
C HIS A 183 25.69 7.24 -6.10
N ASN A 184 26.90 7.78 -5.99
CA ASN A 184 27.17 9.19 -6.20
C ASN A 184 28.37 9.33 -7.14
N SER A 185 28.18 10.02 -8.25
CA SER A 185 29.23 10.22 -9.25
C SER A 185 30.45 10.93 -8.64
N PRO A 186 31.69 10.57 -8.99
CA PRO A 186 32.89 11.30 -8.57
C PRO A 186 32.93 12.77 -9.01
N LYS A 187 32.09 13.16 -9.97
CA LYS A 187 32.00 14.51 -10.54
C LYS A 187 30.55 14.95 -10.67
N LEU A 188 30.33 16.26 -10.59
CA LEU A 188 29.06 16.90 -10.91
C LEU A 188 28.67 16.59 -12.37
N HIS A 189 27.40 16.32 -12.60
CA HIS A 189 26.82 16.17 -13.93
C HIS A 189 26.52 17.54 -14.54
N GLU A 190 26.80 17.71 -15.83
CA GLU A 190 26.63 18.99 -16.53
C GLU A 190 25.17 19.36 -16.80
N THR A 191 24.30 18.35 -16.95
CA THR A 191 22.89 18.52 -17.29
C THR A 191 22.00 17.66 -16.39
N PRO A 192 20.73 18.07 -16.15
CA PRO A 192 19.76 17.25 -15.42
C PRO A 192 19.56 15.87 -16.04
N ALA A 193 19.54 15.77 -17.38
CA ALA A 193 19.38 14.51 -18.08
C ALA A 193 20.53 13.53 -17.78
N ALA A 194 21.79 13.99 -17.81
CA ALA A 194 22.94 13.16 -17.48
C ALA A 194 22.99 12.75 -16.00
N TYR A 195 22.40 13.56 -15.11
CA TYR A 195 22.26 13.21 -13.70
C TYR A 195 21.20 12.12 -13.49
N LEU A 196 20.02 12.27 -14.11
CA LEU A 196 18.95 11.27 -14.06
C LEU A 196 19.41 9.93 -14.65
N GLU A 197 20.07 9.94 -15.80
CA GLU A 197 20.66 8.73 -16.41
C GLU A 197 21.65 8.03 -15.46
N SER A 198 22.45 8.78 -14.72
CA SER A 198 23.36 8.25 -13.71
C SER A 198 22.62 7.60 -12.53
N LEU A 199 21.55 8.24 -12.04
CA LEU A 199 20.71 7.68 -10.99
C LEU A 199 20.03 6.37 -11.45
N GLU A 200 19.49 6.34 -12.67
CA GLU A 200 18.84 5.17 -13.24
C GLU A 200 19.81 4.00 -13.44
N SER A 201 20.96 4.27 -14.06
CA SER A 201 21.94 3.24 -14.44
C SER A 201 22.64 2.60 -13.24
N HIS A 202 22.79 3.35 -12.14
CA HIS A 202 23.48 2.90 -10.94
C HIS A 202 22.55 2.60 -9.76
N PHE A 203 21.23 2.65 -9.95
CA PHE A 203 20.26 2.42 -8.86
C PHE A 203 20.45 1.06 -8.18
N PHE A 204 20.73 0.02 -8.98
CA PHE A 204 20.83 -1.36 -8.51
C PHE A 204 22.26 -1.78 -8.11
N ASP A 205 23.25 -0.89 -8.20
CA ASP A 205 24.68 -1.20 -7.96
C ASP A 205 24.95 -1.91 -6.61
N TYR A 206 24.14 -1.60 -5.59
CA TYR A 206 24.31 -2.09 -4.22
C TYR A 206 23.18 -3.03 -3.77
N ILE A 207 22.35 -3.50 -4.70
CA ILE A 207 21.20 -4.35 -4.40
C ILE A 207 21.52 -5.79 -4.80
N ASP A 208 21.70 -6.64 -3.79
CA ASP A 208 21.78 -8.09 -3.97
C ASP A 208 20.41 -8.72 -3.73
N PHE A 209 19.68 -8.99 -4.82
CA PHE A 209 18.35 -9.61 -4.76
C PHE A 209 18.37 -11.08 -4.27
N ASP A 210 19.54 -11.72 -4.20
CA ASP A 210 19.68 -13.09 -3.67
C ASP A 210 20.02 -13.11 -2.17
N ASN A 211 20.09 -11.95 -1.54
CA ASN A 211 20.34 -11.82 -0.11
C ASN A 211 19.17 -12.38 0.72
N LYS A 212 19.34 -13.60 1.21
CA LYS A 212 18.34 -14.34 2.00
C LYS A 212 17.98 -13.66 3.31
N THR A 213 18.88 -12.86 3.87
CA THR A 213 18.63 -12.12 5.11
C THR A 213 17.53 -11.09 4.90
N LEU A 214 17.56 -10.41 3.75
CA LEU A 214 16.62 -9.35 3.40
C LEU A 214 15.22 -9.87 2.99
N LEU A 215 15.07 -11.16 2.69
CA LEU A 215 13.75 -11.77 2.43
C LEU A 215 12.80 -11.72 3.65
N ASN A 216 13.33 -11.54 4.86
CA ASN A 216 12.53 -11.30 6.07
C ASN A 216 12.22 -9.81 6.26
N SER A 217 12.03 -9.07 5.17
CA SER A 217 11.70 -7.64 5.15
C SER A 217 10.97 -7.25 3.86
N SER A 218 10.47 -6.02 3.76
CA SER A 218 9.87 -5.47 2.54
C SER A 218 10.89 -4.78 1.63
N ILE A 219 12.18 -4.74 1.97
CA ILE A 219 13.14 -3.80 1.37
C ILE A 219 13.28 -3.92 -0.16
N PHE A 220 13.13 -5.12 -0.73
CA PHE A 220 13.16 -5.30 -2.18
C PHE A 220 11.94 -4.69 -2.87
N ILE A 221 10.78 -4.76 -2.23
CA ILE A 221 9.55 -4.10 -2.68
C ILE A 221 9.75 -2.59 -2.59
N ASP A 222 10.27 -2.10 -1.46
CA ASP A 222 10.50 -0.68 -1.24
C ASP A 222 11.47 -0.10 -2.29
N LYS A 223 12.55 -0.84 -2.62
CA LYS A 223 13.50 -0.46 -3.67
C LYS A 223 12.90 -0.52 -5.08
N ALA A 224 12.08 -1.51 -5.38
CA ALA A 224 11.37 -1.57 -6.66
C ALA A 224 10.41 -0.39 -6.83
N ILE A 225 9.62 -0.08 -5.79
CA ILE A 225 8.72 1.07 -5.77
C ILE A 225 9.52 2.37 -5.93
N GLU A 226 10.66 2.50 -5.23
CA GLU A 226 11.53 3.68 -5.33
C GLU A 226 11.97 3.93 -6.78
N TYR A 227 12.41 2.88 -7.47
CA TYR A 227 12.81 2.96 -8.87
C TYR A 227 11.66 3.27 -9.83
N ILE A 228 10.52 2.59 -9.66
CA ILE A 228 9.38 2.65 -10.59
C ILE A 228 8.67 4.00 -10.51
N PHE A 229 8.48 4.55 -9.30
CA PHE A 229 7.62 5.71 -9.09
C PHE A 229 8.37 7.02 -8.83
N PHE A 230 9.61 7.00 -8.32
CA PHE A 230 10.29 8.25 -7.94
C PHE A 230 11.43 8.67 -8.87
N ILE A 231 12.01 7.76 -9.65
CA ILE A 231 13.12 8.10 -10.55
C ILE A 231 12.64 8.50 -11.95
N ASN A 232 11.47 7.98 -12.37
CA ASN A 232 10.94 8.16 -13.72
C ASN A 232 9.54 8.81 -13.68
N GLY A 233 9.48 10.12 -13.92
CA GLY A 233 8.26 10.93 -13.81
C GLY A 233 8.00 11.82 -15.04
N SER A 234 6.74 11.91 -15.47
CA SER A 234 6.24 12.83 -16.49
C SER A 234 4.84 13.32 -16.12
N GLU A 235 4.55 14.57 -16.45
CA GLU A 235 3.19 15.15 -16.31
C GLU A 235 2.24 14.63 -17.39
N ASP A 236 2.77 14.10 -18.51
CA ASP A 236 1.97 13.45 -19.53
C ASP A 236 1.67 12.00 -19.12
N SER A 237 0.38 11.68 -18.96
CA SER A 237 -0.06 10.37 -18.44
C SER A 237 0.35 9.20 -19.32
N LYS A 238 0.42 9.38 -20.65
CA LYS A 238 0.81 8.32 -21.57
C LYS A 238 2.31 8.06 -21.46
N ILE A 239 3.11 9.13 -21.46
CA ILE A 239 4.56 9.02 -21.27
C ILE A 239 4.87 8.43 -19.89
N GLN A 240 4.12 8.81 -18.85
CA GLN A 240 4.26 8.24 -17.51
C GLN A 240 4.00 6.73 -17.50
N ASN A 241 2.98 6.25 -18.22
CA ASN A 241 2.72 4.81 -18.34
C ASN A 241 3.87 4.09 -19.07
N GLU A 242 4.35 4.64 -20.18
CA GLU A 242 5.49 4.07 -20.93
C GLU A 242 6.76 3.99 -20.07
N LEU A 243 7.07 5.05 -19.31
CA LEU A 243 8.20 5.09 -18.38
C LEU A 243 8.06 4.07 -17.26
N ARG A 244 6.87 3.95 -16.63
CA ARG A 244 6.62 2.95 -15.58
C ARG A 244 6.72 1.53 -16.12
N GLN A 245 6.18 1.25 -17.31
CA GLN A 245 6.31 -0.06 -17.94
C GLN A 245 7.77 -0.42 -18.19
N LYS A 246 8.58 0.53 -18.70
CA LYS A 246 10.03 0.33 -18.84
C LYS A 246 10.68 0.05 -17.48
N ALA A 247 10.40 0.87 -16.46
CA ALA A 247 11.00 0.70 -15.15
C ALA A 247 10.65 -0.65 -14.50
N ILE A 248 9.42 -1.13 -14.65
CA ILE A 248 9.00 -2.46 -14.19
C ILE A 248 9.80 -3.56 -14.93
N ASN A 249 9.97 -3.46 -16.25
CA ASN A 249 10.80 -4.39 -17.00
C ASN A 249 12.26 -4.40 -16.48
N ASP A 250 12.83 -3.22 -16.25
CA ASP A 250 14.19 -3.06 -15.75
C ASP A 250 14.34 -3.71 -14.36
N VAL A 251 13.40 -3.47 -13.42
CA VAL A 251 13.40 -4.15 -12.11
C VAL A 251 13.33 -5.67 -12.29
N MET A 252 12.43 -6.18 -13.13
CA MET A 252 12.29 -7.62 -13.37
C MET A 252 13.54 -8.22 -14.02
N GLN A 253 14.27 -7.47 -14.83
CA GLN A 253 15.55 -7.88 -15.37
C GLN A 253 16.63 -7.93 -14.29
N GLN A 254 16.71 -6.91 -13.43
CA GLN A 254 17.71 -6.81 -12.35
C GLN A 254 17.52 -7.87 -11.27
N VAL A 255 16.27 -8.22 -10.93
CA VAL A 255 15.97 -9.31 -10.00
C VAL A 255 16.38 -10.69 -10.56
N GLY A 256 16.47 -10.84 -11.89
CA GLY A 256 16.94 -12.07 -12.53
C GLY A 256 16.05 -13.28 -12.24
N GLU A 257 16.65 -14.41 -11.87
CA GLU A 257 15.93 -15.69 -11.69
C GLU A 257 15.34 -15.88 -10.27
N ASN A 258 15.40 -14.85 -9.42
CA ASN A 258 14.79 -14.91 -8.10
C ASN A 258 13.27 -14.71 -8.18
N HIS A 259 12.56 -15.77 -8.55
CA HIS A 259 11.11 -15.75 -8.73
C HIS A 259 10.33 -15.45 -7.46
N LEU A 260 10.88 -15.73 -6.28
CA LEU A 260 10.28 -15.35 -5.00
C LEU A 260 10.20 -13.82 -4.89
N VAL A 261 11.33 -13.14 -5.07
CA VAL A 261 11.39 -11.66 -5.02
C VAL A 261 10.53 -11.03 -6.13
N LYS A 262 10.56 -11.61 -7.35
CA LYS A 262 9.66 -11.16 -8.43
C LYS A 262 8.20 -11.25 -8.01
N SER A 263 7.78 -12.39 -7.47
CA SER A 263 6.40 -12.58 -7.01
C SER A 263 6.00 -11.55 -5.97
N GLU A 264 6.87 -11.24 -5.01
CA GLU A 264 6.59 -10.27 -3.95
C GLU A 264 6.44 -8.85 -4.49
N ILE A 265 7.39 -8.41 -5.33
CA ILE A 265 7.34 -7.09 -5.99
C ILE A 265 6.09 -6.98 -6.86
N LEU A 266 5.83 -7.97 -7.73
CA LEU A 266 4.71 -7.94 -8.65
C LEU A 266 3.36 -7.99 -7.91
N SER A 267 3.26 -8.73 -6.80
CA SER A 267 2.04 -8.76 -5.98
C SER A 267 1.80 -7.40 -5.33
N ALA A 268 2.84 -6.75 -4.79
CA ALA A 268 2.72 -5.42 -4.22
C ALA A 268 2.31 -4.37 -5.28
N LEU A 269 2.91 -4.43 -6.47
CA LEU A 269 2.54 -3.56 -7.60
C LEU A 269 1.10 -3.79 -8.05
N LEU A 270 0.67 -5.03 -8.23
CA LEU A 270 -0.71 -5.35 -8.64
C LEU A 270 -1.72 -4.83 -7.62
N TYR A 271 -1.47 -5.01 -6.32
CA TYR A 271 -2.35 -4.52 -5.28
C TYR A 271 -2.44 -2.98 -5.27
N ALA A 272 -1.30 -2.30 -5.36
CA ALA A 272 -1.26 -0.84 -5.40
C ALA A 272 -1.97 -0.26 -6.64
N LEU A 273 -1.67 -0.80 -7.82
CA LEU A 273 -2.28 -0.37 -9.08
C LEU A 273 -3.78 -0.68 -9.14
N ALA A 274 -4.21 -1.83 -8.62
CA ALA A 274 -5.62 -2.19 -8.55
C ALA A 274 -6.40 -1.27 -7.60
N GLY A 275 -5.81 -0.90 -6.46
CA GLY A 275 -6.40 0.06 -5.53
C GLY A 275 -6.56 1.47 -6.11
N GLN A 276 -5.76 1.81 -7.13
CA GLN A 276 -5.87 3.07 -7.90
C GLN A 276 -6.66 2.89 -9.21
N GLU A 277 -7.23 1.71 -9.44
CA GLU A 277 -7.98 1.36 -10.66
C GLU A 277 -7.20 1.58 -11.97
N GLU A 278 -5.87 1.47 -11.93
CA GLU A 278 -4.99 1.64 -13.09
C GLU A 278 -5.01 0.40 -14.02
N LEU A 279 -6.14 0.15 -14.69
CA LEU A 279 -6.40 -1.07 -15.48
C LEU A 279 -5.30 -1.42 -16.47
N GLU A 280 -4.83 -0.45 -17.27
CA GLU A 280 -3.79 -0.68 -18.29
C GLU A 280 -2.50 -1.20 -17.64
N MET A 281 -2.11 -0.60 -16.51
CA MET A 281 -0.90 -0.97 -15.79
C MET A 281 -1.07 -2.31 -15.07
N VAL A 282 -2.25 -2.60 -14.52
CA VAL A 282 -2.55 -3.92 -13.94
C VAL A 282 -2.45 -5.01 -15.02
N ASP A 283 -3.10 -4.81 -16.16
CA ASP A 283 -3.04 -5.75 -17.29
C ASP A 283 -1.60 -5.94 -17.78
N PHE A 284 -0.81 -4.87 -17.85
CA PHE A 284 0.61 -4.95 -18.18
C PHE A 284 1.37 -5.81 -17.16
N VAL A 285 1.33 -5.47 -15.87
CA VAL A 285 2.06 -6.18 -14.80
C VAL A 285 1.64 -7.64 -14.74
N LYS A 286 0.34 -7.91 -14.81
CA LYS A 286 -0.22 -9.25 -14.75
C LYS A 286 0.19 -10.09 -15.95
N ASN A 287 -0.09 -9.63 -17.17
CA ASN A 287 0.08 -10.43 -18.38
C ASN A 287 1.55 -10.54 -18.83
N LYS A 288 2.37 -9.49 -18.61
CA LYS A 288 3.78 -9.47 -19.04
C LYS A 288 4.75 -10.05 -18.02
N HIS A 289 4.35 -10.14 -16.75
CA HIS A 289 5.26 -10.57 -15.70
C HIS A 289 4.64 -11.62 -14.77
N TYR A 290 3.57 -11.29 -14.05
CA TYR A 290 3.05 -12.18 -13.01
C TYR A 290 2.61 -13.54 -13.54
N ASP A 291 1.84 -13.57 -14.63
CA ASP A 291 1.31 -14.82 -15.20
C ASP A 291 2.42 -15.73 -15.75
N LEU A 292 3.58 -15.16 -16.08
CA LEU A 292 4.78 -15.86 -16.56
C LEU A 292 5.63 -16.48 -15.44
N LEU A 293 5.35 -16.17 -14.17
CA LEU A 293 6.04 -16.80 -13.05
C LEU A 293 5.76 -18.32 -12.98
N PRO A 294 6.70 -19.12 -12.44
CA PRO A 294 6.44 -20.51 -12.09
C PRO A 294 5.22 -20.65 -11.18
N THR A 295 4.54 -21.79 -11.26
CA THR A 295 3.21 -21.97 -10.61
C THR A 295 3.29 -21.86 -9.09
N GLU A 296 4.39 -22.32 -8.49
CA GLU A 296 4.68 -22.24 -7.06
C GLU A 296 4.86 -20.80 -6.54
N HIS A 297 5.09 -19.83 -7.44
CA HIS A 297 5.24 -18.41 -7.15
C HIS A 297 4.00 -17.60 -7.55
N LYS A 298 2.90 -18.27 -7.92
CA LYS A 298 1.62 -17.62 -8.20
C LYS A 298 0.62 -17.96 -7.10
N ASP A 299 -0.17 -16.96 -6.72
CA ASP A 299 -1.27 -17.11 -5.78
C ASP A 299 -2.58 -16.81 -6.52
N SER A 300 -3.31 -17.87 -6.86
CA SER A 300 -4.56 -17.75 -7.59
C SER A 300 -5.65 -17.03 -6.79
N LYS A 301 -5.62 -17.10 -5.45
CA LYS A 301 -6.57 -16.38 -4.61
C LYS A 301 -6.25 -14.88 -4.61
N PHE A 302 -4.97 -14.55 -4.53
CA PHE A 302 -4.52 -13.17 -4.66
C PHE A 302 -4.97 -12.57 -6.01
N ILE A 303 -4.72 -13.24 -7.13
CA ILE A 303 -5.16 -12.74 -8.44
C ILE A 303 -6.68 -12.64 -8.54
N ALA A 304 -7.43 -13.62 -8.02
CA ALA A 304 -8.89 -13.50 -7.96
C ALA A 304 -9.36 -12.28 -7.15
N ASN A 305 -8.65 -11.92 -6.07
CA ASN A 305 -8.94 -10.69 -5.32
C ASN A 305 -8.62 -9.44 -6.14
N ILE A 306 -7.51 -9.41 -6.89
CA ILE A 306 -7.18 -8.31 -7.79
C ILE A 306 -8.25 -8.14 -8.88
N ASP A 307 -8.71 -9.24 -9.47
CA ASP A 307 -9.78 -9.23 -10.47
C ASP A 307 -11.11 -8.72 -9.88
N THR A 308 -11.41 -9.09 -8.63
CA THR A 308 -12.59 -8.60 -7.88
C THR A 308 -12.49 -7.10 -7.61
N MET A 309 -11.34 -6.59 -7.14
CA MET A 309 -11.11 -5.15 -6.91
C MET A 309 -11.36 -4.33 -8.18
N LEU A 310 -11.01 -4.90 -9.34
CA LEU A 310 -11.15 -4.24 -10.64
C LEU A 310 -12.47 -4.55 -11.35
N SER A 311 -13.35 -5.36 -10.77
CA SER A 311 -14.61 -5.78 -11.39
C SER A 311 -15.49 -4.58 -11.77
N VAL A 312 -15.40 -3.51 -10.99
CA VAL A 312 -16.12 -2.24 -11.19
C VAL A 312 -15.21 -1.04 -11.45
N ALA A 313 -13.99 -1.26 -11.94
CA ALA A 313 -13.12 -0.16 -12.34
C ALA A 313 -13.69 0.61 -13.54
N ILE A 314 -13.41 1.91 -13.62
CA ILE A 314 -13.82 2.74 -14.76
C ILE A 314 -13.28 2.13 -16.07
N GLY A 315 -14.15 1.99 -17.07
CA GLY A 315 -13.86 1.38 -18.37
C GLY A 315 -14.21 -0.11 -18.47
N ARG A 316 -14.46 -0.80 -17.36
CA ARG A 316 -14.92 -2.19 -17.35
C ARG A 316 -16.41 -2.27 -17.65
N VAL A 317 -16.82 -3.37 -18.28
CA VAL A 317 -18.24 -3.73 -18.40
C VAL A 317 -18.76 -4.05 -17.01
N ALA A 318 -19.87 -3.42 -16.62
CA ALA A 318 -20.48 -3.62 -15.33
C ALA A 318 -20.93 -5.08 -15.14
N PRO A 319 -20.85 -5.62 -13.91
CA PRO A 319 -21.37 -6.95 -13.61
C PRO A 319 -22.84 -7.10 -14.02
N GLU A 320 -23.24 -8.30 -14.45
CA GLU A 320 -24.61 -8.56 -14.89
C GLU A 320 -25.61 -8.39 -13.73
N ILE A 321 -26.74 -7.74 -14.00
CA ILE A 321 -27.87 -7.64 -13.08
C ILE A 321 -29.06 -8.33 -13.71
N THR A 322 -29.62 -9.32 -13.02
CA THR A 322 -30.81 -10.03 -13.44
C THR A 322 -31.98 -9.70 -12.54
N TRP A 323 -33.15 -9.39 -13.11
CA TRP A 323 -34.38 -9.16 -12.36
C TRP A 323 -35.58 -9.81 -13.05
N GLU A 324 -36.67 -9.97 -12.30
CA GLU A 324 -37.92 -10.52 -12.82
C GLU A 324 -38.89 -9.40 -13.20
N GLU A 325 -39.46 -9.48 -14.40
CA GLU A 325 -40.55 -8.64 -14.88
C GLU A 325 -41.73 -9.53 -15.30
N GLY A 326 -42.66 -9.74 -14.36
CA GLY A 326 -43.71 -10.74 -14.52
C GLY A 326 -43.14 -12.15 -14.50
N ASP A 327 -43.35 -12.91 -15.58
CA ASP A 327 -42.81 -14.27 -15.76
C ASP A 327 -41.50 -14.29 -16.57
N LYS A 328 -40.89 -13.12 -16.82
CA LYS A 328 -39.66 -12.99 -17.62
C LYS A 328 -38.49 -12.56 -16.75
N THR A 329 -37.40 -13.31 -16.85
CA THR A 329 -36.08 -12.85 -16.39
C THR A 329 -35.50 -11.88 -17.42
N MET A 330 -35.14 -10.69 -16.96
CA MET A 330 -34.50 -9.63 -17.73
C MET A 330 -33.06 -9.45 -17.25
N ASN A 331 -32.16 -9.06 -18.17
CA ASN A 331 -30.76 -8.81 -17.86
C ASN A 331 -30.37 -7.36 -18.15
N LEU A 332 -29.37 -6.84 -17.46
CA LEU A 332 -28.82 -5.50 -17.71
C LEU A 332 -28.27 -5.43 -19.13
N SER A 333 -27.57 -6.47 -19.58
CA SER A 333 -27.05 -6.58 -20.95
C SER A 333 -28.12 -6.55 -22.04
N ASP A 334 -29.37 -6.89 -21.73
CA ASP A 334 -30.49 -6.88 -22.69
C ASP A 334 -31.11 -5.49 -22.89
N LEU A 335 -30.72 -4.48 -22.09
CA LEU A 335 -31.27 -3.13 -22.18
C LEU A 335 -30.69 -2.34 -23.37
N ASP A 336 -31.56 -1.55 -24.03
CA ASP A 336 -31.33 -0.74 -25.24
C ASP A 336 -29.89 -0.18 -25.45
N GLU A 337 -29.39 -0.28 -26.67
CA GLU A 337 -28.04 0.19 -27.02
C GLU A 337 -27.92 1.71 -27.20
N ASP A 338 -28.97 2.50 -27.03
CA ASP A 338 -28.93 3.96 -27.27
C ASP A 338 -29.06 4.82 -26.00
N LYS A 339 -28.97 4.19 -24.82
CA LYS A 339 -29.17 4.86 -23.52
C LYS A 339 -27.92 4.87 -22.65
N LYS A 340 -27.83 5.87 -21.78
CA LYS A 340 -26.98 5.82 -20.58
C LYS A 340 -27.73 5.11 -19.47
N TYR A 341 -26.98 4.45 -18.61
CA TYR A 341 -27.54 3.70 -17.49
C TYR A 341 -27.02 4.24 -16.16
N ILE A 342 -27.89 4.27 -15.17
CA ILE A 342 -27.50 4.51 -13.78
C ILE A 342 -27.83 3.24 -13.01
N VAL A 343 -26.83 2.60 -12.42
CA VAL A 343 -27.06 1.58 -11.40
C VAL A 343 -26.88 2.26 -10.05
N THR A 344 -27.92 2.26 -9.23
CA THR A 344 -27.88 2.79 -7.87
C THR A 344 -28.20 1.72 -6.85
N PHE A 345 -27.37 1.62 -5.82
CA PHE A 345 -27.60 0.73 -4.67
C PHE A 345 -28.07 1.55 -3.48
N TRP A 346 -29.16 1.13 -2.85
CA TRP A 346 -29.76 1.89 -1.76
C TRP A 346 -30.45 0.97 -0.75
N SER A 347 -30.87 1.53 0.39
CA SER A 347 -31.60 0.81 1.43
C SER A 347 -32.61 1.74 2.10
N THR A 348 -33.79 1.22 2.41
CA THR A 348 -34.86 1.90 3.16
C THR A 348 -34.50 2.15 4.62
N THR A 349 -33.48 1.46 5.13
CA THR A 349 -32.91 1.69 6.46
C THR A 349 -31.75 2.69 6.45
N CYS A 350 -31.43 3.30 5.31
CA CYS A 350 -30.38 4.30 5.17
C CYS A 350 -30.96 5.73 5.08
N SER A 351 -30.68 6.55 6.09
CA SER A 351 -31.17 7.93 6.16
C SER A 351 -30.78 8.80 4.96
N HIS A 352 -29.56 8.61 4.43
CA HIS A 352 -29.09 9.34 3.24
C HIS A 352 -29.85 8.89 1.97
N CYS A 353 -30.10 7.59 1.82
CA CYS A 353 -30.87 7.06 0.69
C CYS A 353 -32.29 7.63 0.63
N LEU A 354 -32.97 7.73 1.78
CA LEU A 354 -34.34 8.26 1.85
C LEU A 354 -34.43 9.74 1.43
N LYS A 355 -33.32 10.46 1.40
CA LYS A 355 -33.24 11.82 0.88
C LYS A 355 -32.82 11.84 -0.59
N GLU A 356 -31.76 11.12 -0.93
CA GLU A 356 -31.10 11.22 -2.24
C GLU A 356 -31.83 10.46 -3.35
N ILE A 357 -32.42 9.31 -3.05
CA ILE A 357 -33.10 8.50 -4.06
C ILE A 357 -34.33 9.21 -4.64
N PRO A 358 -35.22 9.84 -3.85
CA PRO A 358 -36.31 10.66 -4.38
C PRO A 358 -35.81 11.84 -5.23
N GLU A 359 -34.72 12.49 -4.85
CA GLU A 359 -34.15 13.61 -5.60
C GLU A 359 -33.59 13.15 -6.95
N LEU A 360 -32.87 12.03 -6.98
CA LEU A 360 -32.40 11.41 -8.21
C LEU A 360 -33.57 10.97 -9.11
N TYR A 361 -34.65 10.43 -8.52
CA TYR A 361 -35.85 10.08 -9.27
C TYR A 361 -36.48 11.30 -9.93
N GLU A 362 -36.70 12.37 -9.17
CA GLU A 362 -37.27 13.61 -9.69
C GLU A 362 -36.43 14.21 -10.83
N PHE A 363 -35.10 14.09 -10.77
CA PHE A 363 -34.20 14.54 -11.82
C PHE A 363 -34.27 13.69 -13.10
N THR A 364 -34.41 12.38 -12.96
CA THR A 364 -34.27 11.43 -14.09
C THR A 364 -35.60 10.95 -14.69
N LYS A 365 -36.73 11.14 -14.00
CA LYS A 365 -38.03 10.55 -14.39
C LYS A 365 -38.54 10.94 -15.79
N GLU A 366 -38.11 12.10 -16.31
CA GLU A 366 -38.47 12.62 -17.64
C GLU A 366 -37.31 12.50 -18.66
N MET A 367 -36.19 11.85 -18.30
CA MET A 367 -35.02 11.71 -19.18
C MET A 367 -35.12 10.43 -20.01
N ASP A 368 -35.51 10.53 -21.29
CA ASP A 368 -35.59 9.36 -22.19
C ASP A 368 -34.22 8.75 -22.53
N SER A 369 -33.14 9.55 -22.47
CA SER A 369 -31.76 9.13 -22.74
C SER A 369 -31.13 8.32 -21.60
N VAL A 370 -31.76 8.29 -20.43
CA VAL A 370 -31.21 7.70 -19.20
C VAL A 370 -32.16 6.64 -18.67
N LYS A 371 -31.64 5.46 -18.36
CA LYS A 371 -32.38 4.41 -17.65
C LYS A 371 -31.74 4.13 -16.30
N VAL A 372 -32.55 4.17 -15.24
CA VAL A 372 -32.10 3.90 -13.88
C VAL A 372 -32.50 2.48 -13.45
N ILE A 373 -31.52 1.75 -12.92
CA ILE A 373 -31.65 0.47 -12.24
C ILE A 373 -31.35 0.72 -10.75
N ALA A 374 -32.39 0.67 -9.93
CA ALA A 374 -32.30 0.90 -8.49
C ALA A 374 -32.36 -0.43 -7.73
N VAL A 375 -31.23 -0.88 -7.22
CA VAL A 375 -31.08 -2.11 -6.44
C VAL A 375 -31.24 -1.78 -4.96
N ALA A 376 -32.37 -2.17 -4.38
CA ALA A 376 -32.65 -1.99 -2.96
C ALA A 376 -32.11 -3.18 -2.15
N LEU A 377 -31.16 -2.93 -1.27
CA LEU A 377 -30.53 -3.92 -0.40
C LEU A 377 -31.32 -4.04 0.90
N GLU A 378 -32.08 -5.13 1.03
CA GLU A 378 -33.06 -5.32 2.10
C GLU A 378 -33.01 -6.69 2.79
N ASP A 379 -33.62 -6.77 3.97
CA ASP A 379 -33.88 -8.04 4.65
C ASP A 379 -35.24 -8.63 4.23
N ASP A 380 -36.19 -7.78 3.85
CA ASP A 380 -37.52 -8.16 3.38
C ASP A 380 -38.06 -7.20 2.31
N LYS A 381 -39.24 -7.52 1.76
CA LYS A 381 -39.87 -6.76 0.68
C LYS A 381 -40.74 -5.58 1.13
N PHE A 382 -41.01 -5.43 2.42
CA PHE A 382 -42.01 -4.47 2.92
C PHE A 382 -41.56 -3.03 2.70
N GLY A 383 -40.35 -2.70 3.14
CA GLY A 383 -39.77 -1.37 2.94
C GLY A 383 -39.63 -1.04 1.46
N PHE A 384 -39.11 -2.00 0.68
CA PHE A 384 -38.93 -1.90 -0.77
C PHE A 384 -40.24 -1.48 -1.46
N ASN A 385 -41.30 -2.29 -1.33
CA ASN A 385 -42.58 -2.03 -1.97
C ASN A 385 -43.12 -0.63 -1.65
N HIS A 386 -43.08 -0.22 -0.38
CA HIS A 386 -43.60 1.07 0.05
C HIS A 386 -42.93 2.26 -0.66
N HIS A 387 -41.62 2.20 -0.85
CA HIS A 387 -40.85 3.31 -1.40
C HIS A 387 -40.78 3.29 -2.93
N THR A 388 -40.82 2.10 -3.55
CA THR A 388 -40.72 1.96 -5.00
C THR A 388 -42.03 2.20 -5.74
N ASP A 389 -43.18 2.18 -5.05
CA ASP A 389 -44.50 2.45 -5.65
C ASP A 389 -44.57 3.79 -6.42
N MET A 390 -43.78 4.79 -6.02
CA MET A 390 -43.72 6.11 -6.66
C MET A 390 -42.67 6.21 -7.78
N MET A 391 -41.81 5.20 -7.95
CA MET A 391 -40.65 5.20 -8.85
C MET A 391 -40.85 4.30 -10.09
N GLY A 392 -42.05 4.36 -10.68
CA GLY A 392 -42.49 3.40 -11.71
C GLY A 392 -41.70 3.40 -13.04
N ASN A 393 -41.01 4.50 -13.37
CA ASN A 393 -40.21 4.59 -14.60
C ASN A 393 -38.82 3.95 -14.48
N TRP A 394 -38.39 3.69 -13.24
CA TRP A 394 -37.13 3.00 -12.94
C TRP A 394 -37.29 1.49 -12.94
N ILE A 395 -36.20 0.77 -13.20
CA ILE A 395 -36.12 -0.67 -12.93
C ILE A 395 -35.76 -0.83 -11.46
N ASN A 396 -36.73 -1.23 -10.64
CA ASN A 396 -36.53 -1.43 -9.21
C ASN A 396 -36.25 -2.91 -8.90
N VAL A 397 -35.07 -3.21 -8.36
CA VAL A 397 -34.61 -4.58 -8.10
C VAL A 397 -34.51 -4.80 -6.60
N LEU A 398 -35.17 -5.84 -6.08
CA LEU A 398 -35.05 -6.24 -4.67
C LEU A 398 -33.83 -7.15 -4.46
N GLY A 399 -32.81 -6.63 -3.79
CA GLY A 399 -31.63 -7.38 -3.36
C GLY A 399 -31.74 -7.83 -1.91
N LEU A 400 -32.14 -9.08 -1.66
CA LEU A 400 -32.20 -9.62 -0.30
C LEU A 400 -30.81 -9.93 0.29
N ASN A 401 -30.73 -9.90 1.62
CA ASN A 401 -29.55 -10.16 2.45
C ASN A 401 -28.53 -9.02 2.50
N LYS A 402 -28.97 -7.77 2.28
CA LYS A 402 -28.13 -6.56 2.44
C LYS A 402 -26.79 -6.70 1.68
N TRP A 403 -25.65 -6.52 2.34
CA TRP A 403 -24.29 -6.61 1.77
C TRP A 403 -23.90 -8.02 1.30
N GLU A 404 -24.58 -9.06 1.78
CA GLU A 404 -24.35 -10.45 1.37
C GLU A 404 -25.02 -10.77 0.02
N ASN A 405 -25.83 -9.83 -0.50
CA ASN A 405 -26.46 -9.98 -1.80
C ASN A 405 -25.41 -10.15 -2.91
N LYS A 406 -25.65 -11.09 -3.83
CA LYS A 406 -24.72 -11.39 -4.93
C LYS A 406 -24.46 -10.20 -5.85
N ILE A 407 -25.49 -9.39 -6.13
CA ILE A 407 -25.38 -8.20 -6.98
C ILE A 407 -24.56 -7.13 -6.25
N ALA A 408 -24.82 -6.89 -4.97
CA ALA A 408 -24.05 -5.93 -4.17
C ALA A 408 -22.56 -6.31 -4.13
N ARG A 409 -22.26 -7.61 -3.90
CA ARG A 409 -20.90 -8.13 -3.89
C ARG A 409 -20.22 -8.03 -5.24
N SER A 410 -20.89 -8.36 -6.34
CA SER A 410 -20.27 -8.26 -7.66
C SER A 410 -19.94 -6.82 -8.04
N TYR A 411 -20.63 -5.85 -7.44
CA TYR A 411 -20.35 -4.42 -7.62
C TYR A 411 -19.43 -3.81 -6.55
N GLU A 412 -18.85 -4.63 -5.65
CA GLU A 412 -18.02 -4.17 -4.51
C GLU A 412 -18.69 -3.05 -3.68
N VAL A 413 -20.01 -3.18 -3.46
CA VAL A 413 -20.81 -2.19 -2.74
C VAL A 413 -20.67 -2.40 -1.22
N HIS A 414 -20.04 -1.43 -0.56
CA HIS A 414 -19.80 -1.45 0.90
C HIS A 414 -20.56 -0.34 1.66
N SER A 415 -21.21 0.57 0.94
CA SER A 415 -22.01 1.65 1.51
C SER A 415 -23.23 1.93 0.64
N THR A 416 -24.22 2.65 1.18
CA THR A 416 -25.39 3.10 0.42
C THR A 416 -25.71 4.55 0.81
N PRO A 417 -26.09 5.43 -0.13
CA PRO A 417 -26.25 5.11 -1.55
C PRO A 417 -24.90 4.92 -2.27
N SER A 418 -24.91 4.18 -3.37
CA SER A 418 -23.79 4.08 -4.32
C SER A 418 -24.31 4.23 -5.74
N TYR A 419 -23.50 4.80 -6.61
CA TYR A 419 -23.91 5.18 -7.96
C TYR A 419 -22.86 4.74 -8.99
N PHE A 420 -23.33 4.14 -10.08
CA PHE A 420 -22.51 3.78 -11.25
C PHE A 420 -23.18 4.34 -12.49
N VAL A 421 -22.45 5.12 -13.27
CA VAL A 421 -22.92 5.61 -14.58
C VAL A 421 -22.30 4.73 -15.65
N LEU A 422 -23.13 4.11 -16.49
CA LEU A 422 -22.70 3.24 -17.56
C LEU A 422 -23.03 3.83 -18.92
N ASP A 423 -22.19 3.52 -19.91
CA ASP A 423 -22.50 3.76 -21.31
C ASP A 423 -23.48 2.70 -21.86
N LYS A 424 -23.81 2.86 -23.14
CA LYS A 424 -24.66 1.93 -23.88
C LYS A 424 -24.17 0.48 -23.89
N ASP A 425 -22.85 0.28 -23.88
CA ASP A 425 -22.18 -1.02 -23.88
C ASP A 425 -21.99 -1.54 -22.45
N LYS A 426 -22.67 -0.90 -21.48
CA LYS A 426 -22.63 -1.17 -20.04
C LYS A 426 -21.24 -1.00 -19.43
N LYS A 427 -20.34 -0.27 -20.09
CA LYS A 427 -19.05 0.09 -19.49
C LYS A 427 -19.24 1.19 -18.47
N ILE A 428 -18.58 1.04 -17.33
CA ILE A 428 -18.61 2.01 -16.24
C ILE A 428 -17.85 3.26 -16.69
N LEU A 429 -18.57 4.36 -16.85
CA LEU A 429 -18.00 5.67 -17.19
C LEU A 429 -17.55 6.43 -15.94
N SER A 430 -18.26 6.28 -14.83
CA SER A 430 -17.96 6.97 -13.57
C SER A 430 -18.66 6.31 -12.38
N LYS A 431 -18.13 6.61 -11.19
CA LYS A 431 -18.66 6.17 -9.88
C LYS A 431 -18.75 7.36 -8.92
N PRO A 432 -19.74 8.25 -9.10
CA PRO A 432 -19.85 9.43 -8.24
C PRO A 432 -20.13 9.01 -6.79
N GLU A 433 -19.36 9.56 -5.85
CA GLU A 433 -19.54 9.32 -4.42
C GLU A 433 -20.72 10.12 -3.84
N GLN A 434 -21.02 11.28 -4.44
CA GLN A 434 -22.08 12.18 -3.99
C GLN A 434 -23.14 12.33 -5.07
N LEU A 435 -24.40 12.49 -4.65
CA LEU A 435 -25.50 12.78 -5.58
C LEU A 435 -25.22 14.01 -6.44
N ALA A 436 -24.62 15.07 -5.90
CA ALA A 436 -24.30 16.29 -6.64
C ALA A 436 -23.40 16.03 -7.86
N ASP A 437 -22.41 15.14 -7.71
CA ASP A 437 -21.51 14.77 -8.80
C ASP A 437 -22.25 13.96 -9.87
N LEU A 438 -23.12 13.05 -9.46
CA LEU A 438 -24.00 12.31 -10.37
C LEU A 438 -24.87 13.26 -11.19
N LEU A 439 -25.56 14.20 -10.53
CA LEU A 439 -26.41 15.17 -11.22
C LEU A 439 -25.61 16.06 -12.17
N ALA A 440 -24.39 16.46 -11.80
CA ALA A 440 -23.50 17.22 -12.67
C ALA A 440 -23.04 16.43 -13.91
N ILE A 441 -22.87 15.11 -13.80
CA ILE A 441 -22.55 14.23 -14.93
C ILE A 441 -23.75 14.12 -15.88
N LEU A 442 -24.96 13.97 -15.33
CA LEU A 442 -26.18 13.82 -16.11
C LEU A 442 -26.64 15.14 -16.76
N GLY A 443 -26.42 16.28 -16.10
CA GLY A 443 -26.83 17.60 -16.58
C GLY A 443 -25.95 18.19 -17.69
N LYS A 444 -24.88 17.49 -18.11
CA LYS A 444 -23.99 17.89 -19.22
C LYS A 444 -24.48 17.39 -20.59
N GLU A 445 -25.65 16.74 -20.66
CA GLU A 445 -26.26 16.26 -21.90
C GLU A 445 -27.05 17.32 -22.67
#